data_AF-A0A372QRA6-F1
#
_entry.id   AF-A0A372QRA6-F1
#
_cell.length_a   1.000
_cell.length_b   1.000
_cell.length_c   1.000
_cell.angle_alpha   90.00
_cell.angle_beta   90.00
_cell.angle_gamma   90.00
#
_symmetry.space_group_name_H-M   'P 1'
#
loop_
_entity.id
_entity.type
_entity.pdbx_description
1 polymer ?
#
loop_
_entity_poly.entity_id
_entity_poly.type
_entity_poly.pdbx_seq_one_letter_code
_entity_poly.pdbx_strand_id
1 'polypeptide(L)'
;MRINKFSPKSPIPTKETADPSLFLKYGRRVQNLGLARYLSPYSRSYHVGSIVLSVATGVYIVLYADFGQDSHCFVPIRNWYHRKISEFWSLSDKEKQELSEQGKL
;
A
#
# COMPACT_ATOMS: atom_id res chain seq x y z
N MET A 1 -28.01 -46.04 -34.48
CA MET A 1 -27.94 -44.69 -33.87
C MET A 1 -28.06 -44.85 -32.35
N ARG A 2 -26.97 -44.69 -31.58
CA ARG A 2 -27.02 -44.73 -30.10
C ARG A 2 -27.23 -43.31 -29.56
N ILE A 3 -28.37 -43.08 -28.93
CA ILE A 3 -28.67 -41.84 -28.19
C ILE A 3 -27.93 -41.93 -26.86
N ASN A 4 -26.89 -41.12 -26.69
CA ASN A 4 -26.21 -40.96 -25.40
C ASN A 4 -27.19 -40.32 -24.41
N LYS A 5 -27.63 -41.09 -23.41
CA LYS A 5 -28.40 -40.56 -22.27
C LYS A 5 -27.46 -39.66 -21.47
N PHE A 6 -27.68 -38.35 -21.50
CA PHE A 6 -27.12 -37.43 -20.53
C PHE A 6 -27.66 -37.84 -19.16
N SER A 7 -26.81 -38.46 -18.35
CA SER A 7 -27.09 -38.67 -16.93
C SER A 7 -27.18 -37.29 -16.27
N PRO A 8 -28.28 -36.94 -15.59
CA PRO A 8 -28.34 -35.67 -14.89
C PRO A 8 -27.26 -35.69 -13.80
N LYS A 9 -26.30 -34.77 -13.92
CA LYS A 9 -25.36 -34.45 -12.85
C LYS A 9 -26.16 -34.31 -11.54
N SER A 10 -25.62 -34.91 -10.48
CA SER A 10 -26.17 -34.94 -9.13
C SER A 10 -26.86 -33.64 -8.70
N PRO A 11 -27.92 -33.72 -7.87
CA PRO A 11 -28.67 -32.55 -7.45
C PRO A 11 -27.76 -31.52 -6.79
N ILE A 12 -27.92 -30.26 -7.18
CA ILE A 12 -27.19 -29.14 -6.60
C ILE A 12 -27.57 -29.09 -5.11
N PRO A 13 -26.60 -29.19 -4.18
CA PRO A 13 -26.90 -29.23 -2.76
C PRO A 13 -27.53 -27.92 -2.31
N THR A 14 -28.79 -28.00 -1.88
CA THR A 14 -29.57 -26.90 -1.29
C THR A 14 -29.28 -26.80 0.22
N LYS A 15 -29.57 -25.63 0.83
CA LYS A 15 -29.33 -25.35 2.27
C LYS A 15 -29.86 -26.45 3.21
N GLU A 16 -30.93 -27.12 2.81
CA GLU A 16 -31.61 -28.15 3.60
C GLU A 16 -30.95 -29.54 3.52
N THR A 17 -30.12 -29.81 2.51
CA THR A 17 -29.58 -31.15 2.23
C THR A 17 -28.08 -31.28 2.50
N ALA A 18 -27.40 -30.18 2.82
CA ALA A 18 -25.95 -30.13 3.01
C ALA A 18 -25.58 -29.94 4.48
N ASP A 19 -24.51 -30.60 4.93
CA ASP A 19 -23.88 -30.31 6.22
C ASP A 19 -23.66 -28.79 6.36
N PRO A 20 -24.19 -28.15 7.42
CA PRO A 20 -24.16 -26.70 7.57
C PRO A 20 -22.73 -26.14 7.53
N SER A 21 -21.73 -26.89 8.00
CA SER A 21 -20.34 -26.47 7.98
C SER A 21 -19.78 -26.37 6.55
N LEU A 22 -20.13 -27.33 5.70
CA LEU A 22 -19.73 -27.38 4.31
C LEU A 22 -20.46 -26.30 3.50
N PHE A 23 -21.76 -26.11 3.72
CA PHE A 23 -22.53 -25.08 3.03
C PHE A 23 -21.96 -23.67 3.28
N LEU A 24 -21.61 -23.35 4.53
CA LEU A 24 -20.97 -22.07 4.87
C LEU A 24 -19.60 -21.91 4.20
N LYS A 25 -18.80 -22.98 4.16
CA LYS A 25 -17.49 -22.99 3.49
C LYS A 25 -17.61 -22.74 1.99
N TYR A 26 -18.53 -23.40 1.31
CA TYR A 26 -18.75 -23.23 -0.13
C TYR A 26 -19.41 -21.88 -0.46
N GLY A 27 -20.37 -21.43 0.34
CA GLY A 27 -20.99 -20.11 0.20
C GLY A 27 -19.97 -18.97 0.29
N ARG A 28 -19.04 -19.05 1.25
CA ARG A 28 -17.95 -18.08 1.40
C ARG A 28 -17.03 -18.04 0.17
N ARG A 29 -16.74 -19.20 -0.44
CA ARG A 29 -15.92 -19.27 -1.67
C ARG A 29 -16.62 -18.59 -2.84
N VAL A 30 -17.92 -18.81 -3.02
CA VAL A 30 -18.71 -18.18 -4.09
C VAL A 30 -18.79 -16.66 -3.89
N GLN A 31 -19.03 -16.20 -2.66
CA GLN A 31 -19.04 -14.78 -2.33
C GLN A 31 -17.67 -14.13 -2.58
N ASN A 32 -16.59 -14.78 -2.15
CA ASN A 32 -15.22 -14.28 -2.36
C ASN A 32 -14.84 -14.24 -3.85
N LEU A 33 -15.33 -15.17 -4.67
CA LEU A 33 -15.14 -15.15 -6.14
C LEU A 33 -15.85 -13.95 -6.79
N GLY A 34 -17.04 -13.58 -6.30
CA GLY A 34 -17.77 -12.39 -6.75
C GLY A 34 -17.03 -11.09 -6.41
N LEU A 35 -16.55 -10.96 -5.17
CA LEU A 35 -15.74 -9.83 -4.73
C LEU A 35 -14.41 -9.72 -5.48
N ALA A 36 -13.69 -10.85 -5.64
CA ALA A 36 -12.41 -10.88 -6.35
C ALA A 36 -12.54 -10.55 -7.85
N ARG A 37 -13.71 -10.80 -8.47
CA ARG A 37 -14.00 -10.38 -9.85
C ARG A 37 -14.32 -8.90 -9.98
N TYR A 38 -14.84 -8.27 -8.92
CA TYR A 38 -15.29 -6.86 -8.96
C TYR A 38 -14.15 -5.87 -8.65
N LEU A 39 -13.16 -6.30 -7.87
CA LEU A 39 -11.97 -5.51 -7.59
C LEU A 39 -10.97 -5.63 -8.75
N SER A 40 -10.80 -4.54 -9.51
CA SER A 40 -9.74 -4.43 -10.52
C SER A 40 -8.39 -4.83 -9.91
N PRO A 41 -7.52 -5.56 -10.64
CA PRO A 41 -6.19 -5.94 -10.14
C PRO A 41 -5.34 -4.73 -9.73
N TYR A 42 -5.66 -3.55 -10.27
CA TYR A 42 -4.98 -2.30 -9.96
C TYR A 42 -5.53 -1.58 -8.72
N SER A 43 -6.67 -2.00 -8.16
CA SER A 43 -7.30 -1.33 -7.01
C SER A 43 -6.35 -1.19 -5.82
N ARG A 44 -5.54 -2.23 -5.53
CA ARG A 44 -4.53 -2.20 -4.47
C ARG A 44 -3.43 -1.19 -4.79
N SER A 45 -2.95 -1.16 -6.03
CA SER A 45 -1.92 -0.21 -6.47
C SER A 45 -2.42 1.23 -6.41
N TYR A 46 -3.67 1.49 -6.83
CA TYR A 46 -4.28 2.81 -6.71
C TYR A 46 -4.44 3.24 -5.25
N HIS A 47 -4.82 2.31 -4.36
CA HIS A 47 -4.95 2.62 -2.94
C HIS A 47 -3.60 2.96 -2.29
N VAL A 48 -2.55 2.18 -2.58
CA VAL A 48 -1.20 2.51 -2.09
C VAL A 48 -0.73 3.84 -2.71
N GLY A 49 -0.94 4.03 -4.01
CA GLY A 49 -0.59 5.25 -4.72
C GLY A 49 -1.28 6.48 -4.13
N SER A 50 -2.56 6.38 -3.77
CA SER A 50 -3.30 7.50 -3.17
C SER A 50 -2.80 7.86 -1.77
N ILE A 51 -2.40 6.86 -0.97
CA ILE A 51 -1.78 7.10 0.34
C ILE A 51 -0.45 7.84 0.17
N VAL A 52 0.42 7.34 -0.70
CA VAL A 52 1.74 7.97 -0.98
C VAL A 52 1.56 9.40 -1.49
N LEU A 53 0.65 9.60 -2.44
CA LEU A 53 0.35 10.92 -2.99
C LEU A 53 -0.18 11.89 -1.93
N SER A 54 -1.05 11.42 -1.03
CA SER A 54 -1.60 12.24 0.05
C SER A 54 -0.53 12.70 1.03
N VAL A 55 0.36 11.78 1.42
CA VAL A 55 1.50 12.11 2.31
C VAL A 55 2.43 13.12 1.62
N ALA A 56 2.82 12.86 0.37
CA ALA A 56 3.69 13.76 -0.38
C ALA A 56 3.07 15.16 -0.55
N THR A 57 1.78 15.24 -0.86
CA THR A 57 1.05 16.50 -0.99
C THR A 57 0.99 17.25 0.33
N GLY A 58 0.73 16.55 1.44
CA GLY A 58 0.73 17.14 2.78
C GLY A 58 2.10 17.75 3.15
N VAL A 59 3.19 17.01 2.89
CA VAL A 59 4.55 17.52 3.09
C VAL A 59 4.82 18.74 2.22
N TYR A 60 4.44 18.71 0.94
CA TYR A 60 4.61 19.84 0.03
C TYR A 60 3.86 21.08 0.50
N ILE A 61 2.59 20.94 0.91
CA ILE A 61 1.79 22.07 1.41
C ILE A 61 2.43 22.67 2.66
N VAL A 62 2.90 21.84 3.60
CA VAL A 62 3.56 22.32 4.81
C VAL A 62 4.83 23.10 4.46
N LEU A 63 5.67 22.58 3.57
CA LEU A 63 6.89 23.25 3.13
C LEU A 63 6.60 24.51 2.28
N TYR A 64 5.53 24.51 1.48
CA TYR A 64 5.09 25.66 0.70
C TYR A 64 4.49 26.76 1.57
N ALA A 65 3.72 26.40 2.59
CA ALA A 65 3.24 27.35 3.61
C ALA A 65 4.39 27.95 4.44
N ASP A 66 5.53 27.25 4.48
CA ASP A 66 6.78 27.67 5.14
C ASP A 66 7.72 28.47 4.22
N PHE A 67 7.26 28.88 3.02
CA PHE A 67 8.04 29.72 2.11
C PHE A 67 8.06 31.18 2.59
N GLY A 68 8.77 31.43 3.70
CA GLY A 68 8.92 32.75 4.32
C GLY A 68 10.00 32.76 5.41
N GLN A 69 10.55 33.94 5.70
CA GLN A 69 11.54 34.09 6.79
C GLN A 69 10.90 34.20 8.18
N ASP A 70 9.58 34.32 8.24
CA ASP A 70 8.85 34.50 9.49
C ASP A 70 8.75 33.21 10.31
N SER A 71 8.66 33.35 11.63
CA SER A 71 8.46 32.22 12.54
C SER A 71 6.99 31.80 12.56
N HIS A 72 6.71 30.52 12.29
CA HIS A 72 5.35 29.95 12.35
C HIS A 72 5.37 28.51 12.87
N CYS A 73 4.19 27.91 13.01
CA CYS A 73 3.99 26.61 13.63
C CYS A 73 4.64 25.42 12.90
N PHE A 74 5.11 25.59 11.65
CA PHE A 74 5.74 24.52 10.87
C PHE A 74 7.26 24.62 10.80
N VAL A 75 7.88 25.64 11.39
CA VAL A 75 9.34 25.81 11.47
C VAL A 75 10.08 24.57 11.98
N PRO A 76 9.59 23.81 12.99
CA PRO A 76 10.25 22.57 13.41
C PRO A 76 10.31 21.51 12.31
N ILE A 77 9.28 21.43 11.46
CA ILE A 77 9.20 20.47 10.35
C ILE A 77 10.17 20.88 9.24
N ARG A 78 10.26 22.18 8.90
CA ARG A 78 11.28 22.69 7.97
C ARG A 78 12.69 22.41 8.45
N ASN A 79 12.99 22.68 9.73
CA ASN A 79 14.31 22.43 10.30
C ASN A 79 14.65 20.93 10.26
N TRP A 80 13.67 20.07 10.55
CA TRP A 80 13.85 18.62 10.42
C TRP A 80 14.11 18.20 8.97
N TYR A 81 13.36 18.74 8.00
CA TYR A 81 13.54 18.46 6.58
C TYR A 81 14.92 18.89 6.09
N HIS A 82 15.34 20.13 6.39
CA HIS A 82 16.68 20.61 6.03
C HIS A 82 17.78 19.79 6.68
N ARG A 83 17.62 19.38 7.95
CA ARG A 83 18.57 18.49 8.61
C ARG A 83 18.67 17.16 7.87
N LYS A 84 17.55 16.57 7.45
CA LYS A 84 17.56 15.29 6.70
C LYS A 84 18.15 15.40 5.31
N ILE A 85 17.86 16.47 4.59
CA ILE A 85 18.49 16.76 3.30
C ILE A 85 20.00 16.97 3.49
N SER A 86 20.41 17.74 4.50
CA SER A 86 21.82 17.94 4.82
C SER A 86 22.50 16.62 5.18
N GLU A 87 21.94 15.80 6.07
CA GLU A 87 22.48 14.47 6.41
C GLU A 87 22.61 13.56 5.19
N PHE A 88 21.71 13.67 4.21
CA PHE A 88 21.75 12.83 3.00
C PHE A 88 22.81 13.29 2.00
N TRP A 89 23.00 14.60 1.83
CA TRP A 89 23.91 15.17 0.84
C TRP A 89 25.28 15.58 1.39
N SER A 90 25.46 15.57 2.71
CA SER A 90 26.73 15.89 3.38
C SER A 90 27.30 14.67 4.08
N LEU A 91 28.62 14.62 4.14
CA LEU A 91 29.35 13.60 4.90
C LEU A 91 29.03 13.76 6.39
N SER A 92 28.70 12.64 7.04
CA SER A 92 28.61 12.56 8.49
C SER A 92 29.98 12.86 9.12
N ASP A 93 29.98 13.26 10.39
CA ASP A 93 31.23 13.58 11.10
C ASP A 93 32.18 12.37 11.18
N LYS A 94 31.62 11.15 11.19
CA LYS A 94 32.40 9.91 11.11
C LYS A 94 33.06 9.73 9.75
N GLU A 95 32.31 9.94 8.67
CA GLU A 95 32.87 9.84 7.31
C GLU A 95 33.91 10.93 7.05
N LYS A 96 33.71 12.13 7.60
CA LYS A 96 34.72 13.19 7.59
C LYS A 96 35.98 12.79 8.36
N GLN A 97 35.82 12.17 9.53
CA GLN A 97 36.95 11.69 10.32
C GLN A 97 37.74 10.61 9.56
N GLU A 98 37.05 9.61 9.01
CA GLU A 98 37.66 8.54 8.21
C GLU A 98 38.39 9.10 6.97
N LEU A 99 37.80 10.08 6.27
CA LEU A 99 38.45 10.74 5.14
C LEU A 99 39.68 11.56 5.55
N SER A 100 39.67 12.18 6.74
CA SER A 100 40.82 12.90 7.28
C SER A 100 41.97 11.96 7.66
N GLU A 101 41.66 10.79 8.24
CA GLU A 101 42.65 9.75 8.58
C GLU A 101 43.27 9.14 7.31
N GLN A 102 42.52 9.11 6.21
CA GLN A 102 43.02 8.69 4.89
C GLN A 102 43.77 9.79 4.12
N GLY A 103 43.84 11.02 4.65
CA GLY A 103 44.50 12.16 3.99
C GLY A 103 43.80 12.64 2.71
N LYS A 104 42.49 12.41 2.59
CA LYS A 104 41.68 12.77 1.41
C LYS A 104 40.83 14.04 1.62
N LEU A 105 40.97 14.67 2.78
CA LEU A 105 40.33 15.93 3.18
C LEU A 105 41.39 17.00 3.44
#